data_AF-A0A7Y4M0B8-F1
#
_entry.id   AF-A0A7Y4M0B8-F1
#
_cell.length_a   1.000
_cell.length_b   1.000
_cell.length_c   1.000
_cell.angle_alpha   90.00
_cell.angle_beta   90.00
_cell.angle_gamma   90.00
#
_symmetry.space_group_name_H-M   'P 1'
#
loop_
_entity.id
_entity.type
_entity.pdbx_description
1 polymer ?
#
loop_
_entity_poly.entity_id
_entity_poly.type
_entity_poly.pdbx_seq_one_letter_code
_entity_poly.pdbx_strand_id
1 'polypeptide(L)'
;MTWLTVHLTPASSGPAGLIADATGSIKSSREVEDRINEIRTGLQSSPGVQSISPSENIADKVMTILGSLHDPGYLEALRLGPHPREPEITELASRYAAAGVPQNTSVDAGSYQRALFSAATGFAAATTIASKRSPVSYALCRPPGHHAGRSFMGGYCLLNNAAVAALSLRASGFHRPAIIDLDFHPGNGTSDVLSAHPSRNFNQHSAATGILNF
;
A
#
# COMPACT_ATOMS: atom_id res chain seq x y z
N MET A 1 -28.16 -0.14 10.64
CA MET A 1 -27.77 0.77 9.54
C MET A 1 -26.27 0.64 9.34
N THR A 2 -25.81 0.37 8.12
CA THR A 2 -24.36 0.25 7.83
C THR A 2 -23.73 1.63 7.86
N TRP A 3 -22.67 1.81 8.64
CA TRP A 3 -21.94 3.08 8.73
C TRP A 3 -20.49 2.95 8.27
N LEU A 4 -19.95 1.73 8.19
CA LEU A 4 -18.60 1.44 7.74
C LEU A 4 -18.57 0.28 6.74
N THR A 5 -17.95 0.51 5.59
CA THR A 5 -17.62 -0.55 4.62
C THR A 5 -16.13 -0.87 4.68
N VAL A 6 -15.80 -2.11 5.07
CA VAL A 6 -14.43 -2.63 5.15
C VAL A 6 -14.10 -3.41 3.88
N HIS A 7 -13.04 -3.01 3.19
CA HIS A 7 -12.49 -3.76 2.07
C HIS A 7 -11.36 -4.65 2.55
N LEU A 8 -11.44 -5.96 2.26
CA LEU A 8 -10.47 -6.94 2.72
C LEU A 8 -9.47 -7.26 1.62
N THR A 9 -8.17 -7.08 1.90
CA THR A 9 -7.15 -7.73 1.08
C THR A 9 -7.31 -9.26 1.23
N PRO A 10 -7.39 -10.03 0.14
CA PRO A 10 -7.42 -11.49 0.21
C PRO A 10 -6.27 -12.02 1.05
N ALA A 11 -6.56 -13.00 1.91
CA ALA A 11 -5.52 -13.72 2.62
C ALA A 11 -4.63 -14.42 1.60
N SER A 12 -3.32 -14.30 1.77
CA SER A 12 -2.35 -15.03 0.97
C SER A 12 -1.47 -15.83 1.92
N SER A 13 -1.52 -17.15 1.81
CA SER A 13 -0.55 -18.01 2.48
C SER A 13 0.84 -17.70 1.92
N GLY A 14 1.81 -17.57 2.83
CA GLY A 14 3.21 -17.35 2.50
C GLY A 14 4.04 -17.35 3.77
N PRO A 15 5.32 -17.76 3.70
CA PRO A 15 6.22 -17.68 4.84
C PRO A 15 6.30 -16.25 5.36
N ALA A 16 6.47 -16.09 6.68
CA ALA A 16 6.81 -14.80 7.24
C ALA A 16 8.11 -14.31 6.59
N GLY A 17 8.11 -13.08 6.07
CA GLY A 17 9.28 -12.49 5.43
C GLY A 17 10.51 -12.53 6.34
N LEU A 18 11.72 -12.62 5.80
CA LEU A 18 12.96 -12.42 6.55
C LEU A 18 13.52 -11.04 6.26
N ILE A 19 13.90 -10.32 7.30
CA ILE A 19 14.44 -8.97 7.21
C ILE A 19 15.85 -8.94 7.79
N ALA A 20 16.73 -8.12 7.24
CA ALA A 20 17.96 -7.77 7.94
C ALA A 20 17.73 -6.52 8.78
N ASP A 21 18.24 -6.51 9.99
CA ASP A 21 18.33 -5.28 10.78
C ASP A 21 19.53 -4.42 10.34
N ALA A 22 19.69 -3.27 11.00
CA ALA A 22 20.80 -2.34 10.72
C ALA A 22 22.20 -2.94 10.91
N THR A 23 22.33 -4.11 11.55
CA THR A 23 23.59 -4.83 11.76
C THR A 23 23.83 -5.93 10.72
N GLY A 24 22.90 -6.14 9.79
CA GLY A 24 22.93 -7.24 8.82
C GLY A 24 22.42 -8.58 9.39
N SER A 25 21.92 -8.59 10.63
CA SER A 25 21.38 -9.81 11.25
C SER A 25 20.00 -10.12 10.70
N ILE A 26 19.81 -11.36 10.22
CA ILE A 26 18.52 -11.83 9.70
C ILE A 26 17.55 -12.11 10.85
N LYS A 27 16.34 -11.57 10.75
CA LYS A 27 15.23 -11.70 11.70
C LYS A 27 13.93 -11.95 10.97
N SER A 28 12.95 -12.52 11.65
CA SER A 28 11.59 -12.60 11.12
C SER A 28 10.97 -11.22 10.97
N SER A 29 10.26 -11.02 9.86
CA SER A 29 9.45 -9.84 9.59
C SER A 29 8.41 -9.67 10.70
N ARG A 30 8.18 -8.41 11.08
CA ARG A 30 7.05 -8.04 11.94
C ARG A 30 5.77 -7.82 11.14
N GLU A 31 5.87 -7.68 9.82
CA GLU A 31 4.75 -7.58 8.90
C GLU A 31 4.27 -8.99 8.56
N VAL A 32 3.33 -9.51 9.36
CA VAL A 32 2.79 -10.88 9.28
C VAL A 32 1.27 -10.88 9.12
N GLU A 33 0.73 -12.00 8.63
CA GLU A 33 -0.71 -12.16 8.37
C GLU A 33 -1.58 -11.98 9.62
N ASP A 34 -1.08 -12.34 10.81
CA ASP A 34 -1.82 -12.16 12.07
C ASP A 34 -2.23 -10.71 12.29
N ARG A 35 -1.43 -9.73 11.84
CA ARG A 35 -1.79 -8.31 11.94
C ARG A 35 -3.13 -8.01 11.27
N ILE A 36 -3.34 -8.50 10.05
CA ILE A 36 -4.57 -8.24 9.30
C ILE A 36 -5.74 -9.05 9.87
N ASN A 37 -5.48 -10.25 10.38
CA ASN A 37 -6.50 -11.10 11.00
C ASN A 37 -7.05 -10.50 12.31
N GLU A 38 -6.18 -9.96 13.17
CA GLU A 38 -6.58 -9.30 14.41
C GLU A 38 -7.44 -8.05 14.13
N ILE A 39 -6.99 -7.19 13.20
CA ILE A 39 -7.76 -5.99 12.82
C ILE A 39 -9.09 -6.38 12.19
N ARG A 40 -9.11 -7.39 11.30
CA ARG A 40 -10.33 -7.90 10.67
C ARG A 40 -11.33 -8.37 11.73
N THR A 41 -10.87 -9.15 12.71
CA THR A 41 -11.70 -9.68 13.80
C THR A 41 -12.30 -8.54 14.65
N GLY A 42 -11.48 -7.55 15.02
CA GLY A 42 -11.95 -6.37 15.75
C GLY A 42 -13.01 -5.56 14.99
N LEU A 43 -12.79 -5.32 13.69
CA LEU A 43 -13.74 -4.59 12.85
C LEU A 43 -15.05 -5.37 12.67
N GLN A 44 -14.98 -6.67 12.40
CA GLN A 44 -16.16 -7.50 12.10
C GLN A 44 -17.03 -7.79 13.33
N SER A 45 -16.46 -7.71 14.54
CA SER A 45 -17.24 -7.82 15.77
C SER A 45 -18.07 -6.56 16.10
N SER A 46 -17.82 -5.45 15.40
CA SER A 46 -18.50 -4.17 15.65
C SER A 46 -19.84 -4.07 14.89
N PRO A 47 -20.96 -3.70 15.56
CA PRO A 47 -22.24 -3.50 14.88
C PRO A 47 -22.19 -2.44 13.77
N GLY A 48 -22.85 -2.73 12.64
CA GLY A 48 -22.96 -1.80 11.51
C GLY A 48 -21.73 -1.74 10.59
N VAL A 49 -20.77 -2.65 10.77
CA VAL A 49 -19.65 -2.90 9.85
C VAL A 49 -20.05 -3.92 8.79
N GLN A 50 -19.81 -3.59 7.52
CA GLN A 50 -19.98 -4.52 6.40
C GLN A 50 -18.63 -4.79 5.73
N SER A 51 -18.26 -6.05 5.58
CA SER A 51 -17.05 -6.45 4.83
C SER A 51 -17.36 -6.74 3.37
N ILE A 52 -16.46 -6.32 2.47
CA ILE A 52 -16.54 -6.55 1.03
C ILE A 52 -15.14 -6.95 0.54
N SER A 53 -15.05 -7.96 -0.32
CA SER A 53 -13.81 -8.31 -1.01
C SER A 53 -13.72 -7.57 -2.35
N PRO A 54 -12.52 -7.14 -2.79
CA PRO A 54 -12.32 -6.59 -4.13
C PRO A 54 -12.77 -7.59 -5.21
N SER A 55 -13.44 -7.11 -6.25
CA SER A 55 -13.74 -7.92 -7.44
C SER A 55 -12.52 -8.03 -8.37
N GLU A 56 -12.40 -9.13 -9.12
CA GLU A 56 -11.29 -9.36 -10.07
C GLU A 56 -11.18 -8.28 -11.17
N ASN A 57 -12.31 -7.71 -11.62
CA ASN A 57 -12.37 -6.63 -12.64
C ASN A 57 -11.69 -5.31 -12.23
N ILE A 58 -11.16 -5.20 -11.00
CA ILE A 58 -10.49 -4.00 -10.49
C ILE A 58 -9.03 -3.90 -10.97
N ALA A 59 -8.42 -5.02 -11.40
CA ALA A 59 -6.98 -5.10 -11.70
C ALA A 59 -6.50 -4.08 -12.75
N ASP A 60 -7.18 -3.94 -13.89
CA ASP A 60 -6.72 -3.07 -14.99
C ASP A 60 -6.69 -1.58 -14.61
N LYS A 61 -7.71 -1.13 -13.87
CA LYS A 61 -7.79 0.25 -13.39
C LYS A 61 -6.71 0.53 -12.35
N VAL A 62 -6.46 -0.43 -11.45
CA VAL A 62 -5.38 -0.34 -10.47
C VAL A 62 -4.03 -0.28 -11.17
N MET A 63 -3.77 -1.14 -12.16
CA MET A 63 -2.53 -1.12 -12.93
C MET A 63 -2.32 0.20 -13.67
N THR A 64 -3.37 0.79 -14.22
CA THR A 64 -3.30 2.12 -14.86
C THR A 64 -2.86 3.20 -13.86
N ILE A 65 -3.42 3.20 -12.65
CA ILE A 65 -3.05 4.15 -11.58
C ILE A 65 -1.62 3.87 -11.09
N LEU A 66 -1.26 2.61 -10.88
CA LEU A 66 0.10 2.24 -10.48
C LEU A 66 1.13 2.69 -11.52
N GLY A 67 0.83 2.58 -12.81
CA GLY A 67 1.68 3.06 -13.90
C GLY A 67 1.85 4.58 -13.94
N SER A 68 0.95 5.35 -13.32
CA SER A 68 1.12 6.81 -13.17
C SER A 68 1.92 7.17 -11.90
N LEU A 69 1.90 6.31 -10.89
CA LEU A 69 2.58 6.50 -9.60
C LEU A 69 4.03 6.04 -9.59
N HIS A 70 4.30 4.86 -10.15
CA HIS A 70 5.57 4.16 -10.05
C HIS A 70 6.31 4.16 -11.39
N ASP A 71 7.62 4.06 -11.34
CA ASP A 71 8.48 3.91 -12.50
C ASP A 71 8.20 2.58 -13.22
N PRO A 72 8.13 2.56 -14.56
CA PRO A 72 7.86 1.34 -15.31
C PRO A 72 8.90 0.23 -15.06
N GLY A 73 10.18 0.58 -14.96
CA GLY A 73 11.25 -0.39 -14.71
C GLY A 73 11.19 -0.97 -13.29
N TYR A 74 10.77 -0.16 -12.31
CA TYR A 74 10.47 -0.63 -10.96
C TYR A 74 9.28 -1.60 -10.94
N LEU A 75 8.16 -1.25 -11.58
CA LEU A 75 6.98 -2.12 -11.67
C LEU A 75 7.28 -3.43 -12.40
N GLU A 76 8.02 -3.36 -13.50
CA GLU A 76 8.42 -4.53 -14.27
C GLU A 76 9.34 -5.43 -13.44
N ALA A 77 10.32 -4.87 -12.74
CA ALA A 77 11.22 -5.64 -11.90
C ALA A 77 10.51 -6.26 -10.68
N LEU A 78 9.51 -5.59 -10.11
CA LEU A 78 8.64 -6.19 -9.09
C LEU A 78 7.77 -7.32 -9.64
N ARG A 79 7.31 -7.23 -10.89
CA ARG A 79 6.38 -8.20 -11.48
C ARG A 79 7.07 -9.42 -12.08
N LEU A 80 8.22 -9.22 -12.72
CA LEU A 80 8.92 -10.19 -13.55
C LEU A 80 10.34 -10.49 -13.08
N GLY A 81 10.82 -9.79 -12.04
CA GLY A 81 12.17 -9.99 -11.54
C GLY A 81 12.38 -11.40 -10.98
N PRO A 82 13.64 -11.82 -10.81
CA PRO A 82 13.93 -13.07 -10.12
C PRO A 82 13.45 -12.94 -8.68
N HIS A 83 12.42 -13.71 -8.33
CA HIS A 83 11.90 -13.80 -6.98
C HIS A 83 12.30 -15.13 -6.36
N PRO A 84 13.03 -15.13 -5.24
CA PRO A 84 13.35 -16.35 -4.53
C PRO A 84 12.06 -17.00 -4.02
N ARG A 85 12.10 -18.33 -3.87
CA ARG A 85 10.98 -19.10 -3.31
C ARG A 85 10.80 -18.82 -1.81
N GLU A 86 11.90 -18.54 -1.12
CA GLU A 86 11.94 -18.16 0.30
C GLU A 86 12.15 -16.65 0.41
N PRO A 87 11.60 -15.97 1.42
CA PRO A 87 11.82 -14.54 1.59
C PRO A 87 13.26 -14.26 2.01
N GLU A 88 13.97 -13.46 1.23
CA GLU A 88 15.31 -12.93 1.56
C GLU A 88 15.42 -11.46 1.14
N ILE A 89 16.49 -10.79 1.58
CA ILE A 89 16.86 -9.50 0.98
C ILE A 89 17.42 -9.79 -0.40
N THR A 90 16.57 -9.60 -1.40
CA THR A 90 16.92 -9.82 -2.80
C THR A 90 17.83 -8.71 -3.33
N GLU A 91 18.54 -9.00 -4.42
CA GLU A 91 19.19 -7.98 -5.23
C GLU A 91 18.18 -6.90 -5.65
N LEU A 92 16.93 -7.30 -5.93
CA LEU A 92 15.83 -6.39 -6.22
C LEU A 92 15.54 -5.43 -5.05
N ALA A 93 15.41 -5.96 -3.82
CA ALA A 93 15.25 -5.16 -2.61
C ALA A 93 16.42 -4.18 -2.45
N SER A 94 17.66 -4.65 -2.65
CA SER A 94 18.84 -3.80 -2.55
C SER A 94 18.88 -2.70 -3.61
N ARG A 95 18.57 -3.03 -4.87
CA ARG A 95 18.57 -2.11 -6.02
C ARG A 95 17.56 -0.98 -5.86
N TYR A 96 16.40 -1.26 -5.28
CA TYR A 96 15.30 -0.31 -5.12
C TYR A 96 15.10 0.08 -3.66
N ALA A 97 16.16 0.15 -2.85
CA ALA A 97 16.04 0.55 -1.45
C ALA A 97 15.71 2.04 -1.29
N ALA A 98 14.73 2.34 -0.44
CA ALA A 98 14.40 3.70 -0.03
C ALA A 98 15.54 4.32 0.79
N ALA A 99 16.03 5.49 0.37
CA ALA A 99 17.06 6.20 1.12
C ALA A 99 16.58 6.58 2.53
N GLY A 100 17.40 6.31 3.54
CA GLY A 100 17.10 6.67 4.94
C GLY A 100 16.01 5.82 5.61
N VAL A 101 15.47 4.81 4.92
CA VAL A 101 14.53 3.83 5.49
C VAL A 101 15.25 2.49 5.61
N PRO A 102 15.16 1.79 6.75
CA PRO A 102 15.73 0.45 6.88
C PRO A 102 15.25 -0.48 5.76
N GLN A 103 16.17 -1.18 5.09
CA GLN A 103 15.80 -2.15 4.05
C GLN A 103 15.37 -3.47 4.67
N ASN A 104 14.17 -3.46 5.26
CA ASN A 104 13.50 -4.60 5.86
C ASN A 104 12.34 -5.12 4.99
N THR A 105 12.38 -4.87 3.68
CA THR A 105 11.39 -5.40 2.74
C THR A 105 11.92 -6.66 2.07
N SER A 106 11.44 -7.82 2.51
CA SER A 106 11.69 -9.10 1.83
C SER A 106 10.82 -9.24 0.59
N VAL A 107 11.37 -9.79 -0.49
CA VAL A 107 10.62 -10.07 -1.72
C VAL A 107 10.69 -11.56 -2.03
N ASP A 108 9.54 -12.19 -2.19
CA ASP A 108 9.36 -13.57 -2.63
C ASP A 108 8.43 -13.63 -3.86
N ALA A 109 8.24 -14.84 -4.42
CA ALA A 109 7.44 -15.06 -5.62
C ALA A 109 5.98 -14.57 -5.54
N GLY A 110 5.41 -14.42 -4.34
CA GLY A 110 4.06 -13.91 -4.12
C GLY A 110 4.00 -12.43 -3.77
N SER A 111 5.13 -11.75 -3.51
CA SER A 111 5.16 -10.38 -3.01
C SER A 111 4.42 -9.38 -3.90
N TYR A 112 4.62 -9.46 -5.22
CA TYR A 112 3.94 -8.59 -6.17
C TYR A 112 2.43 -8.77 -6.15
N GLN A 113 1.96 -10.02 -6.19
CA GLN A 113 0.53 -10.32 -6.18
C GLN A 113 -0.14 -9.83 -4.89
N ARG A 114 0.53 -10.02 -3.73
CA ARG A 114 0.06 -9.50 -2.44
C ARG A 114 -0.02 -7.97 -2.44
N ALA A 115 1.03 -7.30 -2.92
CA ALA A 115 1.05 -5.84 -3.03
C ALA A 115 -0.03 -5.30 -3.97
N LEU A 116 -0.26 -5.97 -5.11
CA LEU A 116 -1.30 -5.60 -6.07
C LEU A 116 -2.70 -5.71 -5.47
N PHE A 117 -2.98 -6.81 -4.74
CA PHE A 117 -4.24 -6.94 -4.03
C PHE A 117 -4.42 -5.88 -2.95
N SER A 118 -3.35 -5.54 -2.21
CA SER A 118 -3.37 -4.45 -1.23
C SER A 118 -3.73 -3.11 -1.86
N ALA A 119 -3.12 -2.78 -3.01
CA ALA A 119 -3.42 -1.57 -3.77
C ALA A 119 -4.88 -1.58 -4.27
N ALA A 120 -5.37 -2.74 -4.74
CA ALA A 120 -6.75 -2.92 -5.16
C ALA A 120 -7.76 -2.71 -4.01
N THR A 121 -7.40 -3.08 -2.78
CA THR A 121 -8.20 -2.79 -1.58
C THR A 121 -8.34 -1.28 -1.36
N GLY A 122 -7.25 -0.51 -1.54
CA GLY A 122 -7.28 0.96 -1.50
C GLY A 122 -8.17 1.57 -2.57
N PHE A 123 -8.06 1.10 -3.81
CA PHE A 123 -8.93 1.50 -4.92
C PHE A 123 -10.41 1.20 -4.64
N ALA A 124 -10.72 0.02 -4.10
CA ALA A 124 -12.09 -0.40 -3.84
C ALA A 124 -12.76 0.48 -2.77
N ALA A 125 -12.03 0.82 -1.70
CA ALA A 125 -12.50 1.75 -0.68
C ALA A 125 -12.79 3.14 -1.24
N ALA A 126 -11.87 3.69 -2.05
CA ALA A 126 -12.08 4.96 -2.75
C ALA A 126 -13.32 4.94 -3.66
N THR A 127 -13.52 3.84 -4.40
CA THR A 127 -14.68 3.66 -5.28
C THR A 127 -16.00 3.60 -4.50
N THR A 128 -16.01 2.98 -3.32
CA THR A 128 -17.17 2.96 -2.42
C THR A 128 -17.58 4.37 -1.97
N ILE A 129 -16.61 5.21 -1.63
CA ILE A 129 -16.87 6.63 -1.32
C ILE A 129 -17.39 7.36 -2.56
N ALA A 130 -16.71 7.21 -3.70
CA ALA A 130 -17.07 7.93 -4.93
C ALA A 130 -18.47 7.58 -5.45
N SER A 131 -18.89 6.32 -5.29
CA SER A 131 -20.24 5.85 -5.63
C SER A 131 -21.30 6.21 -4.59
N LYS A 132 -20.95 6.94 -3.52
CA LYS A 132 -21.84 7.31 -2.40
C LYS A 132 -22.50 6.11 -1.71
N ARG A 133 -21.89 4.92 -1.83
CA ARG A 133 -22.40 3.69 -1.18
C ARG A 133 -22.19 3.70 0.33
N SER A 134 -21.15 4.39 0.79
CA SER A 134 -20.91 4.64 2.21
C SER A 134 -20.25 5.99 2.40
N PRO A 135 -20.56 6.74 3.48
CA PRO A 135 -19.83 7.96 3.82
C PRO A 135 -18.42 7.68 4.35
N VAL A 136 -18.18 6.46 4.87
CA VAL A 136 -16.89 6.04 5.42
C VAL A 136 -16.54 4.64 4.92
N SER A 137 -15.30 4.46 4.49
CA SER A 137 -14.77 3.18 4.06
C SER A 137 -13.39 2.95 4.63
N TYR A 138 -13.08 1.69 4.94
CA TYR A 138 -11.81 1.27 5.50
C TYR A 138 -11.15 0.24 4.57
N ALA A 139 -9.98 0.57 4.04
CA ALA A 139 -9.18 -0.35 3.24
C ALA A 139 -8.23 -1.12 4.17
N LEU A 140 -8.51 -2.40 4.42
CA LEU A 140 -7.65 -3.25 5.23
C LEU A 140 -6.50 -3.82 4.36
N CYS A 141 -5.51 -2.96 4.12
CA CYS A 141 -4.38 -3.20 3.22
C CYS A 141 -3.26 -4.03 3.88
N ARG A 142 -2.75 -5.04 3.16
CA ARG A 142 -1.51 -5.77 3.49
C ARG A 142 -0.86 -6.32 2.21
N PRO A 143 0.43 -6.06 1.92
CA PRO A 143 1.40 -5.27 2.69
C PRO A 143 1.05 -3.76 2.75
N PRO A 144 1.69 -2.98 3.66
CA PRO A 144 1.53 -1.53 3.71
C PRO A 144 2.10 -0.84 2.46
N GLY A 145 1.97 0.49 2.35
CA GLY A 145 2.32 1.20 1.12
C GLY A 145 3.00 2.56 1.24
N HIS A 146 2.99 3.24 2.38
CA HIS A 146 3.40 4.65 2.46
C HIS A 146 4.92 4.91 2.26
N HIS A 147 5.75 3.87 2.34
CA HIS A 147 7.19 3.93 2.02
C HIS A 147 7.51 3.53 0.58
N ALA A 148 6.53 3.12 -0.23
CA ALA A 148 6.73 2.82 -1.65
C ALA A 148 6.72 4.12 -2.46
N GLY A 149 7.88 4.48 -3.00
CA GLY A 149 8.11 5.65 -3.85
C GLY A 149 8.01 5.33 -5.34
N ARG A 150 8.35 6.30 -6.19
CA ARG A 150 8.35 6.18 -7.65
C ARG A 150 9.20 5.00 -8.10
N SER A 151 10.43 4.94 -7.59
CA SER A 151 11.42 3.93 -7.99
C SER A 151 12.09 3.29 -6.77
N PHE A 152 11.37 3.12 -5.66
CA PHE A 152 11.92 2.49 -4.46
C PHE A 152 10.85 1.84 -3.57
N MET A 153 11.29 0.88 -2.76
CA MET A 153 10.59 0.21 -1.67
C MET A 153 11.36 0.34 -0.36
N GLY A 154 10.67 0.15 0.76
CA GLY A 154 11.25 0.09 2.09
C GLY A 154 10.15 -0.06 3.14
N GLY A 155 10.49 -0.38 4.39
CA GLY A 155 9.49 -0.42 5.46
C GLY A 155 8.32 -1.36 5.17
N TYR A 156 8.61 -2.53 4.58
CA TYR A 156 7.62 -3.52 4.11
C TYR A 156 6.74 -3.09 2.93
N CYS A 157 6.89 -1.87 2.42
CA CYS A 157 6.04 -1.30 1.37
C CYS A 157 6.61 -1.55 -0.02
N LEU A 158 5.76 -2.05 -0.92
CA LEU A 158 6.10 -2.35 -2.32
C LEU A 158 5.32 -1.48 -3.32
N LEU A 159 4.05 -1.18 -3.05
CA LEU A 159 3.20 -0.34 -3.88
C LEU A 159 2.43 0.64 -2.98
N ASN A 160 2.15 1.84 -3.48
CA ASN A 160 1.58 2.89 -2.65
C ASN A 160 0.04 2.86 -2.60
N ASN A 161 -0.52 2.10 -1.66
CA ASN A 161 -1.96 1.91 -1.51
C ASN A 161 -2.73 3.24 -1.27
N ALA A 162 -2.17 4.16 -0.48
CA ALA A 162 -2.82 5.43 -0.14
C ALA A 162 -2.86 6.38 -1.34
N ALA A 163 -1.76 6.45 -2.10
CA ALA A 163 -1.70 7.23 -3.34
C ALA A 163 -2.65 6.65 -4.41
N VAL A 164 -2.79 5.33 -4.50
CA VAL A 164 -3.79 4.68 -5.37
C VAL A 164 -5.21 5.12 -4.99
N ALA A 165 -5.56 5.08 -3.69
CA ALA A 165 -6.87 5.53 -3.23
C ALA A 165 -7.12 7.02 -3.56
N ALA A 166 -6.13 7.88 -3.32
CA ALA A 166 -6.23 9.31 -3.57
C ALA A 166 -6.42 9.63 -5.07
N LEU A 167 -5.65 8.99 -5.96
CA LEU A 167 -5.83 9.12 -7.41
C LEU A 167 -7.15 8.54 -7.90
N SER A 168 -7.65 7.46 -7.28
CA SER A 168 -8.96 6.88 -7.60
C SER A 168 -10.10 7.85 -7.30
N LEU A 169 -10.06 8.54 -6.15
CA LEU A 169 -11.02 9.60 -5.82
C LEU A 169 -10.94 10.74 -6.83
N ARG A 170 -9.72 11.17 -7.18
CA ARG A 170 -9.50 12.24 -8.17
C ARG A 170 -10.06 11.90 -9.54
N ALA A 171 -9.78 10.69 -10.03
CA ALA A 171 -10.32 10.15 -11.28
C ALA A 171 -11.86 10.05 -11.26
N SER A 172 -12.45 9.94 -10.07
CA SER A 172 -13.91 9.93 -9.87
C SER A 172 -14.52 11.32 -9.68
N GLY A 173 -13.76 12.41 -9.92
CA GLY A 173 -14.26 13.79 -9.88
C GLY A 173 -14.02 14.54 -8.57
N PHE A 174 -13.34 13.94 -7.59
CA PHE A 174 -12.99 14.67 -6.35
C PHE A 174 -11.83 15.64 -6.64
N HIS A 175 -12.06 16.93 -6.45
CA HIS A 175 -11.10 17.96 -6.87
C HIS A 175 -9.78 17.99 -6.09
N ARG A 176 -9.83 17.80 -4.76
CA ARG A 176 -8.67 17.96 -3.86
C ARG A 176 -8.66 16.91 -2.74
N PRO A 177 -8.50 15.62 -3.07
CA PRO A 177 -8.25 14.61 -2.04
C PRO A 177 -6.96 14.95 -1.29
N ALA A 178 -6.99 14.78 0.03
CA ALA A 178 -5.85 14.96 0.91
C ALA A 178 -5.47 13.63 1.56
N ILE A 179 -4.18 13.43 1.82
CA ILE A 179 -3.68 12.29 2.59
C ILE A 179 -3.16 12.80 3.92
N ILE A 180 -3.70 12.24 5.00
CA ILE A 180 -3.22 12.46 6.36
C ILE A 180 -2.59 11.14 6.83
N ASP A 181 -1.27 11.12 6.91
CA ASP A 181 -0.49 9.98 7.39
C ASP A 181 -0.27 10.11 8.90
N LEU A 182 -0.96 9.24 9.64
CA LEU A 182 -0.90 9.15 11.10
C LEU A 182 0.01 8.00 11.57
N ASP A 183 0.71 7.31 10.66
CA ASP A 183 1.72 6.33 11.04
C ASP A 183 2.86 7.03 11.81
N PHE A 184 3.50 6.26 12.71
CA PHE A 184 4.67 6.73 13.44
C PHE A 184 5.83 7.09 12.50
N HIS A 185 5.99 6.34 11.41
CA HIS A 185 7.03 6.59 10.41
C HIS A 185 6.53 7.59 9.35
N PRO A 186 7.38 8.51 8.88
CA PRO A 186 7.02 9.38 7.78
C PRO A 186 6.76 8.60 6.49
N GLY A 187 5.62 8.85 5.83
CA GLY A 187 5.30 8.35 4.49
C GLY A 187 6.11 9.02 3.38
N ASN A 188 7.41 8.75 3.33
CA ASN A 188 8.35 9.27 2.33
C ASN A 188 7.97 8.82 0.90
N GLY A 189 7.54 7.57 0.73
CA GLY A 189 7.09 7.05 -0.55
C GLY A 189 5.85 7.76 -1.07
N THR A 190 4.88 8.04 -0.20
CA THR A 190 3.69 8.82 -0.55
C THR A 190 4.05 10.25 -0.99
N SER A 191 4.99 10.87 -0.28
CA SER A 191 5.49 12.21 -0.62
C SER A 191 6.16 12.21 -2.00
N ASP A 192 6.98 11.20 -2.25
CA ASP A 192 7.71 11.01 -3.50
C ASP A 192 6.77 10.81 -4.70
N VAL A 193 5.86 9.84 -4.64
CA VAL A 193 4.95 9.56 -5.78
C VAL A 193 4.00 10.70 -6.09
N LEU A 194 3.50 11.42 -5.07
CA LEU A 194 2.52 12.49 -5.26
C LEU A 194 3.15 13.82 -5.68
N SER A 195 4.33 14.16 -5.15
CA SER A 195 5.05 15.39 -5.56
C SER A 195 5.52 15.32 -7.02
N ALA A 196 5.87 14.13 -7.50
CA ALA A 196 6.24 13.90 -8.89
C ALA A 196 5.03 13.77 -9.84
N HIS A 197 3.82 13.53 -9.33
CA HIS A 197 2.66 13.22 -10.17
C HIS A 197 2.17 14.45 -10.95
N PRO A 198 1.86 14.35 -12.26
CA PRO A 198 1.40 15.48 -13.09
C PRO A 198 0.16 16.19 -12.54
N SER A 199 -0.69 15.44 -11.84
CA SER A 199 -1.86 15.92 -11.11
C SER A 199 -1.48 16.63 -9.79
N ARG A 200 -0.73 17.73 -9.88
CA ARG A 200 0.02 18.41 -8.78
C ARG A 200 -0.77 19.07 -7.62
N ASN A 201 -2.04 18.73 -7.37
CA ASN A 201 -2.76 19.31 -6.21
C ASN A 201 -3.18 18.20 -5.24
N PHE A 202 -2.21 17.58 -4.60
CA PHE A 202 -2.43 16.71 -3.45
C PHE A 202 -1.82 17.35 -2.23
N ASN A 203 -2.63 17.62 -1.21
CA ASN A 203 -2.13 18.03 0.08
C ASN A 203 -1.77 16.76 0.85
N GLN A 204 -0.52 16.66 1.30
CA GLN A 204 -0.08 15.59 2.19
C GLN A 204 0.35 16.18 3.53
N HIS A 205 -0.08 15.52 4.60
CA HIS A 205 0.31 15.81 5.98
C HIS A 205 0.79 14.54 6.64
N SER A 206 1.95 14.57 7.29
CA SER A 206 2.46 13.46 8.09
C SER A 206 2.64 13.91 9.53
N ALA A 207 2.06 13.15 10.47
CA ALA A 207 2.16 13.42 11.90
C ALA A 207 3.62 13.46 12.39
N ALA A 208 4.52 12.71 11.73
CA ALA A 208 5.93 12.61 12.10
C ALA A 208 6.79 13.79 11.60
N THR A 209 6.38 14.52 10.56
CA THR A 209 7.22 15.58 9.96
C THR A 209 6.59 16.97 10.00
N GLY A 210 5.28 17.09 10.24
CA GLY A 210 4.58 18.38 10.28
C GLY A 210 4.55 19.12 8.92
N ILE A 211 4.99 18.48 7.83
CA ILE A 211 5.12 19.13 6.52
C ILE A 211 3.72 19.23 5.87
N LEU A 212 3.33 20.46 5.56
CA LEU A 212 2.23 20.78 4.65
C LEU A 212 2.86 21.04 3.27
N ASN A 213 2.65 20.16 2.29
CA ASN A 213 2.92 20.51 0.89
C ASN A 213 1.61 21.03 0.29
N PHE A 214 1.61 22.31 -0.10
CA PHE A 214 0.48 23.03 -0.73
C PHE A 214 0.56 22.95 -2.26
#